data_AF-A0A2N6AEE8-F1
#
_entry.id   AF-A0A2N6AEE8-F1
#
_cell.length_a   1.000
_cell.length_b   1.000
_cell.length_c   1.000
_cell.angle_alpha   90.00
_cell.angle_beta   90.00
_cell.angle_gamma   90.00
#
_symmetry.space_group_name_H-M   'P 1'
#
loop_
_entity.id
_entity.type
_entity.pdbx_description
1 polymer ?
#
loop_
_entity_poly.entity_id
_entity_poly.type
_entity_poly.pdbx_seq_one_letter_code
_entity_poly.pdbx_strand_id
1 'polypeptide(L)'
;MTDLQKRIKAAQQKAASAAQTKSSKDSSHGFLRISIDLVSALAVGILLGYFIDQLLGSKPIGMVIGFFLGSVSGFLSLYRLNQKVKKG
;
A
#
# COMPACT_ATOMS: atom_id res chain seq x y z
N MET A 1 26.31 16.93 -16.97
CA MET A 1 24.83 16.78 -16.91
C MET A 1 24.36 15.55 -16.12
N THR A 2 25.25 14.70 -15.62
CA THR A 2 24.93 13.41 -14.96
C THR A 2 24.59 13.54 -13.47
N ASP A 3 25.09 14.55 -12.77
CA ASP A 3 24.85 14.75 -11.33
C ASP A 3 23.39 15.07 -10.97
N LEU A 4 22.70 15.83 -11.81
CA LEU A 4 21.29 16.16 -11.62
C LEU A 4 20.43 14.90 -11.72
N GLN A 5 20.69 14.06 -12.73
CA GLN A 5 20.02 12.77 -12.87
C GLN A 5 20.30 11.86 -11.68
N LYS A 6 21.55 11.82 -11.20
CA LYS A 6 21.96 11.03 -10.04
C LYS A 6 21.20 11.44 -8.77
N ARG A 7 21.00 12.75 -8.56
CA ARG A 7 20.26 13.29 -7.41
C ARG A 7 18.75 13.06 -7.52
N ILE A 8 18.16 13.20 -8.71
CA ILE A 8 16.75 12.90 -8.95
C ILE A 8 16.47 11.41 -8.70
N LYS A 9 17.34 10.52 -9.20
CA LYS A 9 17.22 9.07 -9.00
C LYS A 9 17.36 8.69 -7.53
N ALA A 10 18.32 9.29 -6.83
CA ALA A 10 18.49 9.10 -5.39
C ALA A 10 17.26 9.59 -4.60
N ALA A 11 16.66 10.73 -4.97
CA ALA A 11 15.45 11.24 -4.33
C ALA A 11 14.22 10.37 -4.61
N GLN A 12 14.04 9.89 -5.84
CA GLN A 12 12.97 8.96 -6.19
C GLN A 12 13.12 7.62 -5.49
N GLN A 13 14.33 7.04 -5.43
CA GLN A 13 14.58 5.83 -4.65
C GLN A 13 14.32 6.06 -3.18
N LYS A 14 14.65 7.23 -2.62
CA LYS A 14 14.37 7.57 -1.23
C LYS A 14 12.88 7.75 -0.96
N ALA A 15 12.10 8.26 -1.93
CA ALA A 15 10.65 8.38 -1.83
C ALA A 15 9.93 7.03 -2.00
N ALA A 16 10.33 6.21 -2.97
CA ALA A 16 9.85 4.84 -3.16
C ALA A 16 10.23 3.96 -1.96
N SER A 17 11.45 4.11 -1.45
CA SER A 17 11.87 3.45 -0.22
C SER A 17 11.15 4.03 0.99
N ALA A 18 10.83 5.31 1.08
CA ALA A 18 10.06 5.86 2.21
C ALA A 18 8.61 5.34 2.25
N ALA A 19 7.99 5.11 1.10
CA ALA A 19 6.70 4.42 1.00
C ALA A 19 6.81 2.93 1.42
N GLN A 20 7.97 2.30 1.22
CA GLN A 20 8.22 0.88 1.51
C GLN A 20 8.93 0.61 2.87
N THR A 21 9.58 1.59 3.48
CA THR A 21 10.46 1.47 4.67
C THR A 21 9.72 1.73 5.97
N LYS A 22 8.54 2.38 5.94
CA LYS A 22 7.66 2.43 7.12
C LYS A 22 7.33 1.01 7.65
N SER A 23 7.37 -0.02 6.78
CA SER A 23 7.09 -1.41 7.15
C SER A 23 8.30 -2.21 7.67
N SER A 24 9.54 -1.71 7.66
CA SER A 24 10.71 -2.55 8.03
C SER A 24 11.75 -1.90 8.95
N LYS A 25 11.47 -1.71 10.26
CA LYS A 25 12.52 -1.54 11.30
C LYS A 25 11.99 -1.68 12.75
N ASP A 26 11.51 -2.85 13.13
CA ASP A 26 11.53 -3.29 14.55
C ASP A 26 11.02 -4.72 14.66
N SER A 27 11.92 -5.66 14.96
CA SER A 27 11.66 -7.10 15.00
C SER A 27 10.72 -7.53 16.14
N SER A 28 10.39 -6.63 17.07
CA SER A 28 9.40 -6.85 18.15
C SER A 28 7.95 -6.55 17.72
N HIS A 29 7.73 -5.86 16.61
CA HIS A 29 6.41 -5.36 16.18
C HIS A 29 5.94 -5.93 14.82
N GLY A 30 6.36 -7.15 14.48
CA GLY A 30 6.07 -7.75 13.16
C GLY A 30 4.57 -7.84 12.82
N PHE A 31 3.74 -8.20 13.80
CA PHE A 31 2.29 -8.29 13.65
C PHE A 31 1.63 -6.91 13.48
N LEU A 32 2.06 -5.90 14.24
CA LEU A 32 1.53 -4.53 14.13
C LEU A 32 1.77 -3.91 12.76
N ARG A 33 2.94 -4.16 12.16
CA ARG A 33 3.26 -3.71 10.80
C ARG A 33 2.34 -4.35 9.76
N ILE A 34 2.11 -5.66 9.87
CA ILE A 34 1.18 -6.40 9.01
C ILE A 34 -0.24 -5.85 9.15
N SER A 35 -0.69 -5.58 10.38
CA SER A 35 -2.01 -5.02 10.64
C SER A 35 -2.16 -3.62 10.07
N ILE A 36 -1.14 -2.76 10.22
CA ILE A 36 -1.14 -1.39 9.67
C ILE A 36 -1.24 -1.41 8.14
N ASP A 37 -0.52 -2.31 7.46
CA ASP A 37 -0.55 -2.39 5.99
C ASP A 37 -1.92 -2.83 5.49
N LEU A 38 -2.52 -3.84 6.15
CA LEU A 38 -3.87 -4.30 5.84
C LEU A 38 -4.93 -3.22 6.09
N VAL A 39 -4.88 -2.56 7.25
CA VAL A 39 -5.81 -1.49 7.63
C VAL A 39 -5.66 -0.28 6.72
N SER A 40 -4.43 0.08 6.33
CA SER A 40 -4.17 1.20 5.41
C SER A 40 -4.76 0.92 4.02
N ALA A 41 -4.50 -0.26 3.45
CA ALA A 41 -5.04 -0.64 2.14
C ALA A 41 -6.58 -0.67 2.15
N LEU A 42 -7.17 -1.19 3.23
CA LEU A 42 -8.62 -1.21 3.41
C LEU A 42 -9.19 0.20 3.58
N ALA A 43 -8.58 1.04 4.41
CA ALA A 43 -9.00 2.42 4.64
C ALA A 43 -8.97 3.24 3.35
N VAL A 44 -7.91 3.10 2.54
CA VAL A 44 -7.84 3.73 1.22
C VAL A 44 -8.94 3.22 0.30
N GLY A 45 -9.17 1.90 0.24
CA GLY A 45 -10.25 1.32 -0.58
C GLY A 45 -11.64 1.81 -0.20
N ILE A 46 -11.92 1.91 1.11
CA ILE A 46 -13.19 2.42 1.64
C ILE A 46 -13.34 3.92 1.36
N LEU A 47 -12.32 4.73 1.64
CA LEU A 47 -12.35 6.17 1.40
C LEU A 47 -12.53 6.48 -0.09
N LEU A 48 -11.80 5.78 -0.97
CA LEU A 48 -11.91 5.92 -2.41
C LEU A 48 -13.30 5.48 -2.90
N GLY A 49 -13.79 4.33 -2.41
CA GLY A 49 -15.11 3.81 -2.75
C GLY A 49 -16.25 4.73 -2.32
N TYR A 50 -16.16 5.31 -1.13
CA TYR A 50 -17.11 6.30 -0.63
C TYR A 50 -17.12 7.59 -1.46
N PHE A 51 -15.95 8.06 -1.88
CA PHE A 51 -15.84 9.24 -2.74
C PHE A 51 -16.47 8.98 -4.13
N ILE A 52 -16.26 7.78 -4.68
CA ILE A 52 -16.87 7.34 -5.94
C ILE A 52 -18.39 7.25 -5.80
N ASP A 53 -18.91 6.67 -4.71
CA ASP A 53 -20.36 6.58 -4.48
C ASP A 53 -21.00 7.98 -4.39
N GLN A 54 -20.33 8.94 -3.77
CA GLN A 54 -20.79 10.34 -3.71
C GLN A 54 -20.82 11.03 -5.08
N LEU A 55 -19.85 10.74 -5.95
CA LEU A 55 -19.80 11.31 -7.30
C LEU A 55 -20.84 10.70 -8.23
N LEU A 56 -21.08 9.39 -8.13
CA LEU A 56 -22.01 8.67 -9.01
C LEU A 56 -23.46 8.71 -8.51
N GLY A 57 -23.73 9.27 -7.32
CA GLY A 57 -25.06 9.26 -6.69
C GLY A 57 -25.66 7.86 -6.57
N SER A 58 -24.80 6.84 -6.60
CA SER A 58 -25.17 5.45 -6.80
C SER A 58 -25.25 4.73 -5.45
N LYS A 59 -26.13 3.73 -5.37
CA LYS A 59 -26.11 2.68 -4.32
C LYS A 59 -24.67 2.21 -4.06
N PRO A 60 -24.33 1.64 -2.88
CA PRO A 60 -22.95 1.51 -2.35
C PRO A 60 -22.04 0.56 -3.16
N ILE A 61 -21.93 0.78 -4.46
CA ILE A 61 -21.30 -0.04 -5.48
C ILE A 61 -19.82 0.34 -5.52
N GLY A 62 -19.51 1.63 -5.45
CA GLY A 62 -18.16 2.15 -5.25
C GLY A 62 -17.55 1.63 -3.96
N MET A 63 -18.32 1.61 -2.86
CA MET A 63 -17.87 1.06 -1.58
C MET A 63 -17.61 -0.45 -1.65
N VAL A 64 -18.47 -1.24 -2.31
CA VAL A 64 -18.26 -2.69 -2.51
C VAL A 64 -17.01 -2.96 -3.34
N ILE A 65 -16.86 -2.28 -4.49
CA ILE A 65 -15.69 -2.44 -5.36
C ILE A 65 -14.41 -1.99 -4.63
N GLY A 66 -14.47 -0.85 -3.94
CA GLY A 66 -13.38 -0.30 -3.12
C GLY A 66 -12.97 -1.23 -1.98
N PHE A 67 -13.93 -1.90 -1.33
CA PHE A 67 -13.67 -2.88 -0.30
C PHE A 67 -12.92 -4.11 -0.84
N PHE A 68 -13.37 -4.68 -1.96
CA PHE A 68 -12.68 -5.81 -2.59
C PHE A 68 -11.27 -5.42 -3.07
N LEU A 69 -11.12 -4.27 -3.72
CA LEU A 69 -9.82 -3.76 -4.17
C LEU A 69 -8.87 -3.50 -3.00
N GLY A 70 -9.34 -2.85 -1.93
CA GLY A 70 -8.56 -2.58 -0.72
C GLY A 70 -8.13 -3.87 -0.03
N SER A 71 -9.05 -4.84 0.10
CA SER A 71 -8.76 -6.15 0.67
C SER A 71 -7.73 -6.93 -0.15
N VAL A 72 -7.94 -7.06 -1.47
CA VAL A 72 -7.01 -7.76 -2.37
C VAL A 72 -5.63 -7.08 -2.38
N SER A 73 -5.58 -5.75 -2.39
CA SER A 73 -4.34 -4.97 -2.29
C SER A 73 -3.57 -5.23 -0.98
N GLY A 74 -4.29 -5.22 0.15
CA GLY A 74 -3.71 -5.54 1.46
C GLY A 74 -3.16 -6.97 1.53
N PHE A 75 -3.94 -7.94 1.04
CA PHE A 75 -3.49 -9.34 0.95
C PHE A 75 -2.28 -9.50 0.02
N LEU A 76 -2.24 -8.82 -1.12
CA LEU A 76 -1.10 -8.85 -2.04
C LEU A 76 0.19 -8.37 -1.35
N SER A 77 0.14 -7.36 -0.47
CA SER A 77 1.28 -6.93 0.33
C SER A 77 1.81 -8.05 1.25
N LEU A 78 0.90 -8.76 1.92
CA LEU A 78 1.22 -9.92 2.78
C LEU A 78 1.84 -11.09 1.98
N TYR A 79 1.24 -11.44 0.83
CA TYR A 79 1.73 -12.54 0.00
C TYR A 79 3.10 -12.25 -0.63
N ARG A 80 3.36 -10.99 -1.02
CA ARG A 80 4.66 -10.57 -1.60
C ARG A 80 5.80 -10.69 -0.60
N LEU A 81 5.53 -10.46 0.69
CA LEU A 81 6.50 -10.60 1.76
C LEU A 81 6.95 -12.06 1.93
N ASN A 82 6.00 -13.00 1.84
CA ASN A 82 6.27 -14.43 2.00
C ASN A 82 6.93 -15.06 0.76
N GLN A 83 6.63 -14.59 -0.45
CA GLN A 83 7.21 -15.17 -1.68
C GLN A 83 8.71 -14.89 -1.86
N LYS A 84 9.25 -13.82 -1.25
CA LYS A 84 10.69 -13.53 -1.30
C LYS A 84 11.54 -14.51 -0.48
N VAL A 85 10.92 -15.21 0.48
CA VAL A 85 11.60 -16.17 1.35
C VAL A 85 11.88 -17.50 0.63
N LYS A 86 11.19 -17.78 -0.50
CA LYS A 86 11.30 -19.06 -1.22
C LYS A 86 12.24 -19.05 -2.43
N LYS A 87 12.97 -17.96 -2.65
CA LYS A 87 14.03 -17.84 -3.67
C LYS A 87 15.35 -17.46 -2.99
N GLY A 88 15.82 -18.35 -2.12
CA GLY A 88 17.15 -18.35 -1.51
C GLY A 88 17.67 -19.78 -1.53
#